data_AF-G8ZV77-F1
#
_entry.id   AF-G8ZV77-F1
#
_cell.length_a   1.000
_cell.length_b   1.000
_cell.length_c   1.000
_cell.angle_alpha   90.00
_cell.angle_beta   90.00
_cell.angle_gamma   90.00
#
_symmetry.space_group_name_H-M   'P 1'
#
loop_
_entity.id
_entity.type
_entity.pdbx_description
1 polymer ?
#
loop_
_entity_poly.entity_id
_entity_poly.type
_entity_poly.pdbx_seq_one_letter_code
_entity_poly.pdbx_strand_id
1 'polypeptide(L)'
;MSELEDLQQDIDALTREIGDLVKERDGLKDELRRNDADKLANHPVVKNFQSVFHQFPQLYDVLSEETTARHEESTQDPISLKRKRNTDVNSPKKDKSFRGDHPPVFQHQMFDESIAQFIDTNILTSPSKARRRMKDTKYDEDAPRNQVLLENVYRMFGITYFPVVDPTDLKVNKETNKTEINREMIGIRLEVFNESIARFEKPYYILLKKKIKSDSWLLFKHTVPIFIDVHALFNKTNGGAIISHENIYLFAKTVYRQLIELTARMQNLEDLMSSGVIDNLDLDLEAAAVSFSKNEVQFRLMLHKDQIVSCSLVGEALDGNVKPQLETIFLGPLHELEIKLKHLDQL
;
A
#
# COMPACT_ATOMS: atom_id res chain seq x y z
N MET A 1 52.73 -43.82 -16.23
CA MET A 1 53.00 -42.42 -16.64
C MET A 1 52.05 -41.97 -17.74
N SER A 2 51.60 -42.82 -18.67
CA SER A 2 50.63 -42.41 -19.72
C SER A 2 49.24 -42.07 -19.18
N GLU A 3 48.70 -42.80 -18.20
CA GLU A 3 47.35 -42.52 -17.66
C GLU A 3 47.19 -41.14 -17.01
N LEU A 4 48.28 -40.58 -16.46
CA LEU A 4 48.28 -39.23 -15.87
C LEU A 4 48.33 -38.15 -16.95
N GLU A 5 48.95 -38.43 -18.10
CA GLU A 5 48.98 -37.51 -19.24
C GLU A 5 47.63 -37.50 -19.97
N ASP A 6 46.99 -38.67 -20.10
CA ASP A 6 45.64 -38.79 -20.68
C ASP A 6 44.59 -38.05 -19.84
N LEU A 7 44.63 -38.20 -18.50
CA LEU A 7 43.75 -37.47 -17.58
C LEU A 7 43.98 -35.95 -17.62
N GLN A 8 45.24 -35.51 -17.78
CA GLN A 8 45.53 -34.08 -17.91
C GLN A 8 44.99 -33.52 -19.23
N GLN A 9 45.07 -34.29 -20.31
CA GLN A 9 44.51 -33.91 -21.61
C GLN A 9 42.98 -33.80 -21.56
N ASP A 10 42.30 -34.71 -20.85
CA ASP A 10 40.85 -34.65 -20.64
C ASP A 10 40.43 -33.45 -19.79
N ILE A 11 41.19 -33.12 -18.73
CA ILE A 11 40.95 -31.92 -17.92
C ILE A 11 41.11 -30.66 -18.77
N ASP A 12 42.13 -30.60 -19.63
CA ASP A 12 42.36 -29.45 -20.50
C ASP A 12 41.32 -29.33 -21.62
N ALA A 13 40.70 -30.44 -22.04
CA ALA A 13 39.58 -30.47 -22.97
C ALA A 13 38.29 -29.96 -22.32
N LEU A 14 37.96 -30.48 -21.13
CA LEU A 14 36.77 -30.07 -20.37
C LEU A 14 36.85 -28.61 -19.93
N THR A 15 38.03 -28.12 -19.55
CA THR A 15 38.21 -26.71 -19.16
C THR A 15 37.98 -25.77 -20.33
N ARG A 16 38.35 -26.18 -21.55
CA ARG A 16 38.05 -25.43 -22.79
C ARG A 16 36.55 -25.43 -23.08
N GLU A 17 35.90 -26.59 -23.00
CA GLU A 17 34.46 -26.72 -23.23
C GLU A 17 33.63 -25.88 -22.24
N ILE A 18 34.00 -25.90 -20.95
CA ILE A 18 33.39 -25.03 -19.93
C ILE A 18 33.59 -23.55 -20.29
N GLY A 19 34.78 -23.18 -20.77
CA GLY A 19 35.08 -21.81 -21.20
C GLY A 19 34.21 -21.35 -22.38
N ASP A 20 33.97 -22.23 -23.34
CA ASP A 20 33.14 -21.95 -24.51
C ASP A 20 31.65 -21.84 -24.13
N LEU A 21 31.15 -22.73 -23.27
CA LEU A 21 29.79 -22.67 -22.74
C LEU A 21 29.53 -21.41 -21.90
N VAL A 22 30.52 -20.93 -21.15
CA VAL A 22 30.41 -19.67 -20.39
C VAL A 22 30.28 -18.47 -21.33
N LYS A 23 31.06 -18.44 -22.42
CA LYS A 23 30.95 -17.38 -23.44
C LYS A 23 29.60 -17.41 -24.15
N GLU A 24 29.09 -18.59 -24.47
CA GLU A 24 27.79 -18.76 -25.11
C GLU A 24 26.65 -18.29 -24.19
N ARG A 25 26.69 -18.68 -22.91
CA ARG A 25 25.75 -18.20 -21.89
C ARG A 25 25.75 -16.68 -21.77
N ASP A 26 26.93 -16.07 -21.72
CA ASP A 26 27.05 -14.62 -21.56
C ASP A 26 26.57 -13.88 -22.83
N GLY A 27 26.85 -14.43 -24.02
CA GLY A 27 26.30 -13.93 -25.28
C GLY A 27 24.77 -13.98 -25.35
N LEU A 28 24.17 -15.11 -24.97
CA LEU A 28 22.71 -15.27 -24.91
C LEU A 28 22.07 -14.34 -23.89
N LYS A 29 22.73 -14.10 -22.75
CA LYS A 29 22.24 -13.17 -21.72
C LYS A 29 22.23 -11.73 -22.20
N ASP A 30 23.25 -11.32 -22.96
CA ASP A 30 23.32 -9.99 -23.56
C ASP A 30 22.34 -9.81 -24.72
N GLU A 31 22.01 -10.88 -25.44
CA GLU A 31 20.96 -10.87 -26.47
C GLU A 31 19.56 -10.77 -25.86
N LEU A 32 19.31 -11.48 -24.75
CA LEU A 32 18.04 -11.42 -24.02
C LEU A 32 17.80 -10.01 -23.44
N ARG A 33 18.83 -9.39 -22.87
CA ARG A 33 18.77 -8.02 -22.35
C ARG A 33 18.47 -6.99 -23.44
N ARG A 34 19.04 -7.15 -24.64
CA ARG A 34 18.75 -6.27 -25.79
C ARG A 34 17.31 -6.43 -26.26
N ASN A 35 16.83 -7.67 -26.37
CA ASN A 35 15.44 -7.95 -26.76
C ASN A 35 14.43 -7.41 -25.75
N ASP A 36 14.72 -7.47 -24.45
CA ASP A 36 13.82 -6.95 -23.41
C ASP A 36 13.82 -5.41 -23.39
N ALA A 37 14.97 -4.77 -23.60
CA ALA A 37 15.05 -3.31 -23.75
C ALA A 37 14.28 -2.81 -24.99
N ASP A 38 14.40 -3.50 -26.12
CA ASP A 38 13.69 -3.15 -27.36
C ASP A 38 12.17 -3.38 -27.25
N LYS A 39 11.73 -4.41 -26.52
CA LYS A 39 10.31 -4.64 -26.21
C LYS A 39 9.75 -3.57 -25.29
N LEU A 40 10.51 -3.15 -24.27
CA LEU A 40 10.07 -2.12 -23.33
C LEU A 40 10.00 -0.74 -23.99
N ALA A 41 11.00 -0.38 -24.81
CA ALA A 41 11.02 0.87 -25.57
C ALA A 41 9.90 0.97 -26.62
N ASN A 42 9.46 -0.17 -27.16
CA ASN A 42 8.36 -0.22 -28.12
C ASN A 42 6.98 -0.40 -27.49
N HIS A 43 6.89 -0.55 -26.17
CA HIS A 43 5.62 -0.72 -25.49
C HIS A 43 4.78 0.57 -25.59
N PRO A 44 3.50 0.50 -26.01
CA PRO A 44 2.66 1.69 -26.28
C PRO A 44 2.51 2.61 -25.06
N VAL A 45 2.57 2.04 -23.85
CA VAL A 45 2.53 2.80 -22.60
C VAL A 45 3.77 3.67 -22.41
N VAL A 46 4.97 3.17 -22.75
CA VAL A 46 6.24 3.92 -22.59
C VAL A 46 6.33 5.07 -23.60
N LYS A 47 5.85 4.84 -24.83
CA LYS A 47 5.74 5.90 -25.86
C LYS A 47 4.74 6.99 -25.45
N ASN A 48 3.61 6.62 -24.86
CA ASN A 48 2.64 7.58 -24.30
C ASN A 48 3.19 8.33 -23.08
N PHE A 49 4.08 7.72 -22.30
CA PHE A 49 4.71 8.39 -21.15
C PHE A 49 5.78 9.39 -21.59
N GLN A 50 6.54 9.08 -22.65
CA GLN A 50 7.51 10.03 -23.20
C GLN A 50 6.83 11.30 -23.71
N SER A 51 5.64 11.23 -24.32
CA SER A 51 4.93 12.44 -24.75
C SER A 51 4.50 13.32 -23.57
N VAL A 52 4.16 12.73 -22.42
CA VAL A 52 3.86 13.47 -21.18
C VAL A 52 5.08 14.22 -20.66
N PHE A 53 6.27 13.60 -20.68
CA PHE A 53 7.52 14.27 -20.28
C PHE A 53 7.96 15.35 -21.27
N HIS A 54 7.62 15.25 -22.56
CA HIS A 54 7.81 16.34 -23.51
C HIS A 54 6.84 17.51 -23.26
N GLN A 55 5.63 17.20 -22.80
CA GLN A 55 4.60 18.20 -22.50
C GLN A 55 4.85 18.92 -21.17
N PHE A 56 5.49 18.25 -20.21
CA PHE A 56 5.80 18.80 -18.88
C PHE A 56 7.26 18.48 -18.49
N PRO A 57 8.25 19.21 -19.05
CA PRO A 57 9.67 18.95 -18.78
C PRO A 57 10.07 19.15 -17.31
N GLN A 58 9.34 20.01 -16.58
CA GLN A 58 9.56 20.28 -15.16
C GLN A 58 9.37 19.06 -14.26
N LEU A 59 8.60 18.05 -14.72
CA LEU A 59 8.44 16.79 -13.99
C LEU A 59 9.77 16.03 -13.88
N TYR A 60 10.65 16.17 -14.87
CA TYR A 60 11.94 15.50 -14.88
C TYR A 60 12.87 16.06 -13.79
N ASP A 61 12.84 17.37 -13.60
CA ASP A 61 13.65 18.06 -12.59
C ASP A 61 13.15 17.72 -11.18
N VAL A 62 11.83 17.73 -10.94
CA VAL A 62 11.25 17.36 -9.63
C VAL A 62 11.54 15.90 -9.27
N LEU A 63 11.51 14.98 -10.24
CA LEU A 63 11.79 13.56 -10.01
C LEU A 63 13.29 13.27 -9.83
N SER A 64 14.17 14.11 -10.36
CA SER A 64 15.62 13.96 -10.23
C SER A 64 16.18 14.65 -8.97
N GLU A 65 15.61 15.80 -8.56
CA GLU A 65 16.01 16.51 -7.34
C GLU A 65 15.76 15.69 -6.06
N GLU A 66 14.69 14.90 -6.00
CA GLU A 66 14.36 14.05 -4.83
C GLU A 66 15.40 12.92 -4.59
N THR A 67 16.18 12.55 -5.62
CA THR A 67 17.27 11.57 -5.48
C THR A 67 18.57 12.17 -4.95
N THR A 68 18.78 13.49 -5.13
CA THR A 68 20.03 14.16 -4.74
C THR A 68 19.99 14.63 -3.28
N ALA A 69 18.83 15.11 -2.81
CA ALA A 69 18.66 15.62 -1.45
C ALA A 69 18.87 14.56 -0.34
N ARG A 70 18.74 13.26 -0.65
CA ARG A 70 18.96 12.17 0.33
C ARG A 70 20.42 11.70 0.43
N HIS A 71 21.30 12.14 -0.46
CA HIS A 71 22.71 11.74 -0.44
C HIS A 71 23.60 12.65 0.41
N GLU A 72 23.20 13.89 0.70
CA GLU A 72 24.03 14.85 1.44
C GLU A 72 23.84 14.83 2.97
N GLU A 73 22.73 14.31 3.50
CA GLU A 73 22.47 14.27 4.96
C GLU A 73 23.14 13.08 5.70
N SER A 74 23.87 12.20 5.02
CA SER A 74 24.43 10.97 5.64
C SER A 74 25.92 11.04 6.02
N THR A 75 26.58 12.20 5.92
CA THR A 75 28.01 12.34 6.25
C THR A 75 28.27 13.40 7.33
N GLN A 76 27.83 13.15 8.56
CA GLN A 76 28.44 13.77 9.76
C GLN A 76 28.61 12.74 10.88
N ASP A 77 29.88 12.49 11.23
CA ASP A 77 30.32 11.64 12.35
C ASP A 77 29.83 12.15 13.71
N PRO A 78 29.55 11.27 14.70
CA PRO A 78 29.05 11.67 15.99
C PRO A 78 30.17 12.21 16.90
N ILE A 79 30.05 13.48 17.26
CA ILE A 79 30.84 14.14 18.29
C ILE A 79 30.52 13.55 19.67
N SER A 80 31.60 13.25 20.38
CA SER A 80 31.65 12.76 21.76
C SER A 80 31.01 13.70 22.77
N LEU A 81 30.12 13.19 23.62
CA LEU A 81 29.78 13.82 24.91
C LEU A 81 30.02 12.85 26.06
N LYS A 82 31.13 13.08 26.75
CA LYS A 82 31.49 12.52 28.06
C LYS A 82 30.46 12.97 29.09
N ARG A 83 29.81 12.03 29.79
CA ARG A 83 29.14 12.30 31.08
C ARG A 83 29.89 11.61 32.21
N LYS A 84 30.23 12.43 33.21
CA LYS A 84 31.09 12.14 34.37
C LYS A 84 30.40 11.23 35.39
N ARG A 85 31.19 10.36 36.01
CA ARG A 85 30.92 9.50 37.18
C ARG A 85 30.49 10.27 38.43
N ASN A 86 29.73 9.58 39.29
CA ASN A 86 29.93 9.43 40.75
C ASN A 86 29.20 8.11 41.17
N THR A 87 29.92 7.05 41.57
CA THR A 87 30.10 6.54 42.97
C THR A 87 28.75 6.32 43.69
N ASP A 88 28.35 5.14 44.19
CA ASP A 88 29.10 4.13 44.92
C ASP A 88 28.25 2.85 45.16
N VAL A 89 28.94 1.73 45.43
CA VAL A 89 28.54 0.63 46.36
C VAL A 89 27.26 -0.18 46.10
N ASN A 90 27.39 -1.34 45.44
CA ASN A 90 27.27 -2.70 46.02
C ASN A 90 26.96 -3.75 44.93
N SER A 91 27.86 -4.72 44.81
CA SER A 91 27.57 -6.02 44.19
C SER A 91 27.14 -7.00 45.30
N PRO A 92 26.43 -8.08 44.95
CA PRO A 92 27.18 -9.32 44.88
C PRO A 92 26.87 -10.20 43.66
N LYS A 93 27.94 -10.90 43.29
CA LYS A 93 28.13 -12.00 42.33
C LYS A 93 27.14 -13.16 42.51
N LYS A 94 26.89 -13.88 41.41
CA LYS A 94 26.83 -15.36 41.21
C LYS A 94 26.37 -15.59 39.75
N ASP A 95 26.80 -16.57 38.97
CA ASP A 95 27.87 -17.56 39.05
C ASP A 95 28.12 -18.05 37.61
N LYS A 96 29.31 -18.57 37.37
CA LYS A 96 29.76 -19.12 36.09
C LYS A 96 29.18 -20.52 35.84
N SER A 97 29.22 -20.87 34.55
CA SER A 97 29.29 -22.18 33.91
C SER A 97 28.04 -23.08 33.83
N PHE A 98 27.51 -23.18 32.61
CA PHE A 98 27.09 -24.46 32.01
C PHE A 98 27.67 -24.53 30.59
N ARG A 99 28.71 -25.34 30.40
CA ARG A 99 29.09 -25.93 29.11
C ARG A 99 28.59 -27.36 29.13
N GLY A 100 28.02 -27.82 28.02
CA GLY A 100 27.75 -29.24 27.77
C GLY A 100 26.28 -29.56 27.59
N ASP A 101 25.82 -29.39 26.35
CA ASP A 101 25.01 -30.35 25.57
C ASP A 101 24.12 -29.57 24.62
N HIS A 102 24.61 -29.41 23.39
CA HIS A 102 23.76 -28.97 22.30
C HIS A 102 22.73 -30.08 22.05
N PRO A 103 21.42 -29.78 22.04
CA PRO A 103 20.42 -30.75 21.66
C PRO A 103 20.72 -31.20 20.21
N PRO A 104 20.36 -32.45 19.84
CA PRO A 104 20.58 -32.94 18.49
C PRO A 104 19.96 -31.96 17.50
N VAL A 105 20.75 -31.57 16.50
CA VAL A 105 20.33 -30.67 15.42
C VAL A 105 19.12 -31.33 14.74
N PHE A 106 17.93 -30.80 14.98
CA PHE A 106 16.75 -31.18 14.23
C PHE A 106 17.00 -30.78 12.77
N GLN A 107 17.27 -31.77 11.94
CA GLN A 107 17.35 -31.59 10.49
C GLN A 107 15.92 -31.33 10.01
N HIS A 108 15.60 -30.07 9.71
CA HIS A 108 14.32 -29.68 9.13
C HIS A 108 14.25 -30.21 7.68
N GLN A 109 13.64 -31.38 7.49
CA GLN A 109 13.31 -31.93 6.16
C GLN A 109 12.14 -31.19 5.47
N MET A 110 11.92 -29.91 5.77
CA MET A 110 10.78 -29.12 5.27
C MET A 110 11.15 -28.12 4.17
N PHE A 111 12.43 -28.04 3.80
CA PHE A 111 12.88 -27.15 2.73
C PHE A 111 13.48 -27.96 1.59
N ASP A 112 13.13 -27.57 0.38
CA ASP A 112 13.69 -28.08 -0.86
C ASP A 112 15.23 -27.92 -0.82
N GLU A 113 15.98 -28.88 -1.36
CA GLU A 113 17.45 -28.92 -1.27
C GLU A 113 18.09 -27.68 -1.94
N SER A 114 17.36 -27.11 -2.90
CA SER A 114 17.65 -25.84 -3.59
C SER A 114 17.54 -24.59 -2.68
N ILE A 115 16.76 -24.68 -1.59
CA ILE A 115 16.50 -23.57 -0.66
C ILE A 115 17.31 -23.73 0.64
N ALA A 116 17.74 -24.96 0.96
CA ALA A 116 18.52 -25.28 2.16
C ALA A 116 19.80 -24.42 2.29
N GLN A 117 20.41 -24.04 1.17
CA GLN A 117 21.57 -23.13 1.12
C GLN A 117 21.27 -21.68 1.55
N PHE A 118 20.01 -21.22 1.52
CA PHE A 118 19.61 -19.88 1.99
C PHE A 118 19.26 -19.84 3.47
N ILE A 119 18.99 -21.00 4.07
CA ILE A 119 18.68 -21.17 5.51
C ILE A 119 19.87 -21.85 6.19
N ASP A 120 21.07 -21.44 5.80
CA ASP A 120 22.31 -21.91 6.40
C ASP A 120 22.37 -21.34 7.83
N THR A 121 22.07 -22.18 8.82
CA THR A 121 22.09 -21.85 10.25
C THR A 121 23.45 -21.35 10.75
N ASN A 122 24.49 -21.42 9.90
CA ASN A 122 25.78 -20.77 10.08
C ASN A 122 25.72 -19.23 10.12
N ILE A 123 24.66 -18.58 9.60
CA ILE A 123 24.47 -17.12 9.67
C ILE A 123 24.37 -16.63 11.13
N LEU A 124 23.92 -17.49 12.05
CA LEU A 124 23.85 -17.18 13.48
C LEU A 124 25.21 -17.20 14.19
N THR A 125 26.29 -17.66 13.53
CA THR A 125 27.59 -17.87 14.20
C THR A 125 28.61 -16.75 13.99
N SER A 126 28.45 -15.83 13.02
CA SER A 126 29.35 -14.67 12.94
C SER A 126 28.88 -13.55 11.99
N PRO A 127 28.63 -12.32 12.50
CA PRO A 127 28.24 -11.14 11.70
C PRO A 127 29.24 -10.75 10.60
N SER A 128 30.53 -11.09 10.77
CA SER A 128 31.61 -10.66 9.87
C SER A 128 31.72 -11.50 8.59
N LYS A 129 31.17 -12.72 8.56
CA LYS A 129 31.08 -13.53 7.33
C LYS A 129 29.85 -13.17 6.49
N ALA A 130 28.74 -12.77 7.12
CA ALA A 130 27.53 -12.32 6.43
C ALA A 130 27.80 -11.08 5.55
N ARG A 131 28.57 -10.12 6.09
CA ARG A 131 28.90 -8.86 5.39
C ARG A 131 29.87 -9.03 4.21
N ARG A 132 30.62 -10.14 4.15
CA ARG A 132 31.51 -10.45 3.01
C ARG A 132 30.76 -11.13 1.85
N ARG A 133 29.78 -11.99 2.12
CA ARG A 133 28.99 -12.66 1.06
C ARG A 133 27.99 -11.73 0.37
N MET A 134 27.47 -10.72 1.06
CA MET A 134 26.60 -9.69 0.44
C MET A 134 27.34 -8.76 -0.53
N LYS A 135 28.68 -8.68 -0.48
CA LYS A 135 29.46 -7.86 -1.43
C LYS A 135 29.77 -8.57 -2.75
N ASP A 136 29.74 -9.90 -2.80
CA ASP A 136 30.13 -10.68 -3.98
C ASP A 136 28.95 -11.05 -4.88
N THR A 137 27.72 -10.88 -4.41
CA THR A 137 26.53 -10.96 -5.28
C THR A 137 26.15 -9.53 -5.68
N LYS A 138 26.35 -9.19 -6.96
CA LYS A 138 25.69 -8.04 -7.60
C LYS A 138 24.17 -8.32 -7.64
N TYR A 139 23.53 -8.35 -6.49
CA TYR A 139 22.09 -8.14 -6.42
C TYR A 139 21.87 -6.68 -6.80
N ASP A 140 21.04 -6.49 -7.81
CA ASP A 140 20.56 -5.19 -8.23
C ASP A 140 19.66 -4.65 -7.10
N GLU A 141 20.26 -3.97 -6.11
CA GLU A 141 19.53 -3.38 -4.98
C GLU A 141 18.43 -2.40 -5.45
N ASP A 142 18.57 -1.87 -6.67
CA ASP A 142 17.61 -0.96 -7.28
C ASP A 142 16.37 -1.67 -7.84
N ALA A 143 16.45 -2.95 -8.22
CA ALA A 143 15.32 -3.70 -8.77
C ALA A 143 14.10 -3.82 -7.81
N PRO A 144 14.25 -4.27 -6.55
CA PRO A 144 13.13 -4.31 -5.62
C PRO A 144 12.64 -2.90 -5.24
N ARG A 145 13.55 -1.91 -5.18
CA ARG A 145 13.19 -0.51 -4.90
C ARG A 145 12.29 0.06 -6.00
N ASN A 146 12.63 -0.19 -7.26
CA ASN A 146 11.86 0.25 -8.42
C ASN A 146 10.48 -0.42 -8.47
N GLN A 147 10.37 -1.70 -8.09
CA GLN A 147 9.07 -2.37 -7.99
C GLN A 147 8.18 -1.77 -6.91
N VAL A 148 8.74 -1.46 -5.73
CA VAL A 148 7.98 -0.82 -4.65
C VAL A 148 7.53 0.59 -5.03
N LEU A 149 8.39 1.37 -5.70
CA LEU A 149 8.02 2.69 -6.21
C LEU A 149 6.90 2.59 -7.25
N LEU A 150 7.00 1.64 -8.18
CA LEU A 150 5.98 1.41 -9.19
C LEU A 150 4.64 0.99 -8.55
N GLU A 151 4.66 0.10 -7.56
CA GLU A 151 3.47 -0.27 -6.78
C GLU A 151 2.83 0.96 -6.14
N ASN A 152 3.64 1.82 -5.51
CA ASN A 152 3.14 3.04 -4.88
C ASN A 152 2.49 3.99 -5.90
N VAL A 153 3.06 4.14 -7.10
CA VAL A 153 2.43 4.92 -8.18
C VAL A 153 1.09 4.33 -8.58
N TYR A 154 0.98 3.00 -8.71
CA TYR A 154 -0.31 2.35 -9.00
C TYR A 154 -1.33 2.51 -7.87
N ARG A 155 -0.88 2.59 -6.61
CA ARG A 155 -1.75 2.84 -5.45
C ARG A 155 -2.33 4.25 -5.43
N MET A 156 -1.65 5.24 -6.03
CA MET A 156 -2.16 6.61 -6.11
C MET A 156 -3.49 6.72 -6.88
N PHE A 157 -3.84 5.74 -7.73
CA PHE A 157 -5.15 5.69 -8.39
C PHE A 157 -6.31 5.36 -7.45
N GLY A 158 -6.03 4.96 -6.21
CA GLY A 158 -7.01 4.73 -5.15
C GLY A 158 -7.67 3.35 -5.16
N ILE A 159 -7.78 2.68 -6.30
CA ILE A 159 -8.28 1.29 -6.38
C ILE A 159 -7.16 0.39 -6.90
N THR A 160 -6.73 -0.57 -6.08
CA THR A 160 -5.70 -1.55 -6.47
C THR A 160 -6.10 -2.97 -6.10
N TYR A 161 -5.62 -3.92 -6.88
CA TYR A 161 -5.74 -5.34 -6.59
C TYR A 161 -4.42 -5.89 -6.08
N PHE A 162 -4.49 -6.77 -5.10
CA PHE A 162 -3.33 -7.48 -4.59
C PHE A 162 -3.65 -8.97 -4.43
N PRO A 163 -2.68 -9.85 -4.73
CA PRO A 163 -2.86 -11.28 -4.56
C PRO A 163 -2.97 -11.61 -3.07
N VAL A 164 -3.91 -12.49 -2.72
CA VAL A 164 -4.08 -13.00 -1.37
C VAL A 164 -4.31 -14.50 -1.46
N VAL A 165 -3.83 -15.24 -0.46
CA VAL A 165 -4.08 -16.68 -0.35
C VAL A 165 -4.62 -16.96 1.04
N ASP A 166 -5.71 -17.73 1.12
CA ASP A 166 -6.16 -18.28 2.39
C ASP A 166 -5.23 -19.42 2.81
N PRO A 167 -4.54 -19.34 3.95
CA PRO A 167 -3.67 -20.42 4.40
C PRO A 167 -4.41 -21.77 4.55
N THR A 168 -5.72 -21.74 4.78
CA THR A 168 -6.57 -22.94 4.91
C THR A 168 -6.82 -23.67 3.59
N ASP A 169 -6.64 -22.98 2.46
CA ASP A 169 -6.82 -23.55 1.11
C ASP A 169 -5.51 -24.00 0.46
N LEU A 170 -4.39 -23.95 1.18
CA LEU A 170 -3.13 -24.50 0.75
C LEU A 170 -3.11 -26.02 0.91
N LYS A 171 -2.96 -26.75 -0.20
CA LYS A 171 -2.80 -28.21 -0.19
C LYS A 171 -1.46 -28.58 -0.79
N VAL A 172 -0.74 -29.46 -0.11
CA VAL A 172 0.49 -30.03 -0.67
C VAL A 172 0.08 -31.17 -1.60
N ASN A 173 0.39 -31.02 -2.89
CA ASN A 173 0.26 -32.10 -3.83
C ASN A 173 1.39 -33.11 -3.57
N LYS A 174 1.02 -34.34 -3.16
CA LYS A 174 1.95 -35.40 -2.77
C LYS A 174 2.79 -35.93 -3.93
N GLU A 175 2.35 -35.73 -5.16
CA GLU A 175 3.06 -36.22 -6.35
C GLU A 175 4.13 -35.25 -6.82
N THR A 176 3.90 -33.94 -6.64
CA THR A 176 4.81 -32.88 -7.10
C THR A 176 5.58 -32.20 -5.98
N ASN A 177 5.25 -32.50 -4.71
CA ASN A 177 5.69 -31.78 -3.51
C ASN A 177 5.47 -30.26 -3.60
N LYS A 178 4.58 -29.79 -4.48
CA LYS A 178 4.25 -28.37 -4.62
C LYS A 178 3.00 -28.03 -3.83
N THR A 179 2.98 -26.81 -3.31
CA THR A 179 1.79 -26.27 -2.65
C THR A 179 0.86 -25.71 -3.72
N GLU A 180 -0.35 -26.23 -3.78
CA GLU A 180 -1.42 -25.80 -4.69
C GLU A 180 -2.49 -25.03 -3.92
N ILE A 181 -3.02 -23.98 -4.57
CA ILE A 181 -4.08 -23.15 -4.03
C ILE A 181 -5.41 -23.75 -4.48
N ASN A 182 -6.20 -24.24 -3.52
CA ASN A 182 -7.49 -24.88 -3.79
C ASN A 182 -8.59 -23.86 -4.16
N ARG A 183 -8.52 -22.64 -3.63
CA ARG A 183 -9.46 -21.54 -3.93
C ARG A 183 -8.72 -20.24 -4.10
N GLU A 184 -8.89 -19.62 -5.26
CA GLU A 184 -8.30 -18.31 -5.53
C GLU A 184 -8.95 -17.24 -4.66
N MET A 185 -8.13 -16.28 -4.25
CA MET A 185 -8.55 -15.08 -3.54
C MET A 185 -7.93 -13.84 -4.17
N ILE A 186 -8.70 -12.76 -4.16
CA ILE A 186 -8.24 -11.45 -4.61
C ILE A 186 -8.56 -10.43 -3.54
N GLY A 187 -7.55 -9.62 -3.19
CA GLY A 187 -7.71 -8.47 -2.33
C GLY A 187 -7.90 -7.21 -3.16
N ILE A 188 -8.83 -6.38 -2.74
CA ILE A 188 -9.04 -5.02 -3.24
C ILE A 188 -8.64 -4.07 -2.14
N ARG A 189 -7.76 -3.11 -2.45
CA ARG A 189 -7.36 -2.02 -1.58
C ARG A 189 -7.97 -0.73 -2.13
N LEU A 190 -8.68 -0.02 -1.27
CA LEU A 190 -9.33 1.26 -1.54
C LEU A 190 -8.64 2.33 -0.68
N GLU A 191 -7.99 3.30 -1.32
CA GLU A 191 -7.25 4.39 -0.67
C GLU A 191 -7.81 5.73 -1.15
N VAL A 192 -8.45 6.46 -0.25
CA VAL A 192 -8.96 7.81 -0.55
C VAL A 192 -7.88 8.82 -0.20
N PHE A 193 -7.62 9.76 -1.10
CA PHE A 193 -6.72 10.87 -0.86
C PHE A 193 -7.48 12.01 -0.18
N ASN A 194 -6.98 12.47 0.97
CA ASN A 194 -7.55 13.61 1.67
C ASN A 194 -6.84 14.90 1.22
N GLU A 195 -7.55 15.74 0.48
CA GLU A 195 -7.04 16.99 -0.09
C GLU A 195 -6.72 18.04 0.98
N SER A 196 -7.55 18.20 2.02
CA SER A 196 -7.34 19.18 3.10
C SER A 196 -6.03 18.98 3.86
N ILE A 197 -5.61 17.72 4.09
CA ILE A 197 -4.32 17.40 4.75
C ILE A 197 -3.23 16.91 3.80
N ALA A 198 -3.51 16.88 2.49
CA ALA A 198 -2.63 16.37 1.43
C ALA A 198 -2.03 14.97 1.72
N ARG A 199 -2.82 14.05 2.26
CA ARG A 199 -2.38 12.69 2.65
C ARG A 199 -3.43 11.64 2.35
N PHE A 200 -3.00 10.41 2.08
CA PHE A 200 -3.91 9.28 1.99
C PHE A 200 -4.49 8.91 3.36
N GLU A 201 -5.78 8.64 3.38
CA GLU A 201 -6.45 8.08 4.55
C GLU A 201 -6.07 6.62 4.79
N LYS A 202 -6.56 6.06 5.90
CA LYS A 202 -6.39 4.65 6.19
C LYS A 202 -7.04 3.80 5.08
N PRO A 203 -6.31 2.83 4.48
CA PRO A 203 -6.87 1.99 3.42
C PRO A 203 -8.02 1.12 3.92
N TYR A 204 -9.03 0.96 3.07
CA TYR A 204 -10.08 -0.03 3.23
C TYR A 204 -9.77 -1.26 2.37
N TYR A 205 -10.05 -2.44 2.92
CA TYR A 205 -9.79 -3.70 2.25
C TYR A 205 -11.09 -4.45 2.00
N ILE A 206 -11.19 -5.07 0.83
CA ILE A 206 -12.25 -6.02 0.49
C ILE A 206 -11.59 -7.29 -0.05
N LEU A 207 -11.91 -8.43 0.54
CA LEU A 207 -11.40 -9.73 0.14
C LEU A 207 -12.52 -10.50 -0.56
N LEU A 208 -12.24 -10.94 -1.78
CA LEU A 208 -13.12 -11.81 -2.54
C LEU A 208 -12.50 -13.21 -2.61
N LYS A 209 -13.34 -14.23 -2.50
CA LYS A 209 -12.95 -15.64 -2.55
C LYS A 209 -13.74 -16.36 -3.63
N LYS A 210 -13.05 -17.12 -4.48
CA LYS A 210 -13.70 -17.83 -5.59
C LYS A 210 -14.48 -19.03 -5.07
N LYS A 211 -15.69 -19.23 -5.56
CA LYS A 211 -16.53 -20.40 -5.26
C LYS A 211 -16.02 -21.61 -6.05
N ILE A 212 -15.83 -22.75 -5.37
CA ILE A 212 -15.39 -24.01 -6.00
C ILE A 212 -16.30 -24.43 -7.16
N LYS A 213 -17.62 -24.26 -7.02
CA LYS A 213 -18.59 -24.88 -7.92
C LYS A 213 -19.04 -24.01 -9.09
N SER A 214 -18.83 -22.69 -9.03
CA SER A 214 -19.49 -21.74 -9.94
C SER A 214 -18.54 -20.74 -10.59
N ASP A 215 -17.22 -20.89 -10.38
CA ASP A 215 -16.14 -20.00 -10.81
C ASP A 215 -16.37 -18.49 -10.52
N SER A 216 -17.35 -18.19 -9.66
CA SER A 216 -17.77 -16.84 -9.32
C SER A 216 -17.17 -16.42 -8.00
N TRP A 217 -16.86 -15.14 -7.91
CA TRP A 217 -16.34 -14.50 -6.72
C TRP A 217 -17.47 -14.32 -5.69
N LEU A 218 -17.11 -14.48 -4.42
CA LEU A 218 -17.97 -14.20 -3.27
C LEU A 218 -17.26 -13.19 -2.36
N LEU A 219 -18.03 -12.24 -1.83
CA LEU A 219 -17.56 -11.34 -0.78
C LEU A 219 -17.22 -12.15 0.48
N PHE A 220 -15.94 -12.18 0.86
CA PHE A 220 -15.45 -12.95 2.02
C PHE A 220 -15.35 -12.11 3.28
N LYS A 221 -14.61 -11.00 3.21
CA LYS A 221 -14.41 -10.05 4.32
C LYS A 221 -14.22 -8.64 3.78
N HIS A 222 -14.57 -7.62 4.56
CA HIS A 222 -14.21 -6.24 4.26
C HIS A 222 -13.99 -5.43 5.54
N THR A 223 -13.29 -4.30 5.40
CA THR A 223 -13.10 -3.31 6.48
C THR A 223 -13.85 -2.00 6.22
N VAL A 224 -14.63 -1.93 5.13
CA VAL A 224 -15.47 -0.76 4.80
C VAL A 224 -16.49 -0.53 5.93
N PRO A 225 -16.76 0.74 6.33
CA PRO A 225 -17.71 1.05 7.40
C PRO A 225 -19.14 0.56 7.12
N ILE A 226 -19.88 0.28 8.19
CA ILE A 226 -21.20 -0.39 8.12
C ILE A 226 -22.29 0.43 7.42
N PHE A 227 -22.19 1.75 7.44
CA PHE A 227 -23.15 2.64 6.76
C PHE A 227 -23.05 2.54 5.22
N ILE A 228 -21.95 1.99 4.68
CA ILE A 228 -21.87 1.59 3.27
C ILE A 228 -22.25 0.12 3.17
N ASP A 229 -23.43 -0.17 2.58
CA ASP A 229 -23.90 -1.54 2.39
C ASP A 229 -23.15 -2.25 1.24
N VAL A 230 -21.96 -2.74 1.55
CA VAL A 230 -21.10 -3.48 0.62
C VAL A 230 -21.79 -4.71 0.05
N HIS A 231 -22.63 -5.40 0.84
CA HIS A 231 -23.34 -6.60 0.39
C HIS A 231 -24.41 -6.27 -0.66
N ALA A 232 -25.21 -5.22 -0.44
CA ALA A 232 -26.17 -4.76 -1.42
C ALA A 232 -25.47 -4.28 -2.71
N LEU A 233 -24.34 -3.56 -2.59
CA LEU A 233 -23.55 -3.12 -3.74
C LEU A 233 -22.97 -4.30 -4.54
N PHE A 234 -22.50 -5.34 -3.84
CA PHE A 234 -22.01 -6.56 -4.46
C PHE A 234 -23.13 -7.28 -5.23
N ASN A 235 -24.30 -7.46 -4.62
CA ASN A 235 -25.43 -8.14 -5.23
C ASN A 235 -26.05 -7.35 -6.39
N LYS A 236 -26.01 -6.02 -6.33
CA LYS A 236 -26.45 -5.14 -7.42
C LYS A 236 -25.53 -5.25 -8.65
N THR A 237 -24.25 -5.54 -8.44
CA THR A 237 -23.27 -5.67 -9.52
C THR A 237 -23.49 -6.99 -10.25
N ASN A 238 -23.91 -6.91 -11.52
CA ASN A 238 -24.17 -8.08 -12.38
C ASN A 238 -25.12 -9.13 -11.76
N GLY A 239 -26.12 -8.69 -10.99
CA GLY A 239 -27.08 -9.58 -10.31
C GLY A 239 -26.46 -10.53 -9.27
N GLY A 240 -25.28 -10.20 -8.74
CA GLY A 240 -24.57 -10.99 -7.72
C GLY A 240 -23.67 -12.10 -8.28
N ALA A 241 -23.60 -12.26 -9.61
CA ALA A 241 -22.70 -13.20 -10.27
C ALA A 241 -21.45 -12.48 -10.81
N ILE A 242 -20.49 -12.21 -9.93
CA ILE A 242 -19.21 -11.60 -10.31
C ILE A 242 -18.25 -12.71 -10.77
N ILE A 243 -17.88 -12.70 -12.05
CA ILE A 243 -16.98 -13.71 -12.64
C ILE A 243 -15.70 -13.04 -13.15
N SER A 244 -15.83 -11.95 -13.92
CA SER A 244 -14.69 -11.22 -14.50
C SER A 244 -14.07 -10.19 -13.54
N HIS A 245 -12.79 -9.86 -13.76
CA HIS A 245 -12.10 -8.77 -13.06
C HIS A 245 -12.71 -7.40 -13.34
N GLU A 246 -13.36 -7.22 -14.50
CA GLU A 246 -14.10 -5.99 -14.82
C GLU A 246 -15.32 -5.82 -13.90
N ASN A 247 -16.05 -6.90 -13.62
CA ASN A 247 -17.17 -6.85 -12.68
C ASN A 247 -16.70 -6.55 -11.25
N ILE A 248 -15.55 -7.12 -10.86
CA ILE A 248 -14.89 -6.78 -9.59
C ILE A 248 -14.55 -5.29 -9.56
N TYR A 249 -14.07 -4.73 -10.67
CA TYR A 249 -13.71 -3.32 -10.77
C TYR A 249 -14.92 -2.41 -10.66
N LEU A 250 -16.03 -2.73 -11.34
CA LEU A 250 -17.27 -1.96 -11.26
C LEU A 250 -17.83 -1.96 -9.84
N PHE A 251 -17.78 -3.10 -9.16
CA PHE A 251 -18.14 -3.20 -7.75
C PHE A 251 -17.23 -2.32 -6.88
N ALA A 252 -15.90 -2.48 -7.00
CA ALA A 252 -14.91 -1.71 -6.25
C ALA A 252 -15.07 -0.20 -6.47
N LYS A 253 -15.27 0.22 -7.73
CA LYS A 253 -15.53 1.62 -8.12
C LYS A 253 -16.79 2.18 -7.47
N THR A 254 -17.84 1.37 -7.34
CA THR A 254 -19.09 1.82 -6.72
C THR A 254 -18.92 2.04 -5.22
N VAL A 255 -18.20 1.15 -4.53
CA VAL A 255 -17.85 1.33 -3.11
C VAL A 255 -16.92 2.54 -2.93
N TYR A 256 -15.88 2.63 -3.77
CA TYR A 256 -14.91 3.72 -3.73
C TYR A 256 -15.55 5.09 -3.94
N ARG A 257 -16.53 5.20 -4.85
CA ARG A 257 -17.29 6.44 -5.05
C ARG A 257 -18.01 6.88 -3.78
N GLN A 258 -18.64 5.97 -3.04
CA GLN A 258 -19.30 6.31 -1.77
C GLN A 258 -18.30 6.77 -0.71
N LEU A 259 -17.11 6.17 -0.67
CA LEU A 259 -16.03 6.62 0.24
C LEU A 259 -15.53 8.02 -0.11
N ILE A 260 -15.35 8.32 -1.41
CA ILE A 260 -14.98 9.68 -1.85
C ILE A 260 -16.09 10.68 -1.49
N GLU A 261 -17.35 10.36 -1.79
CA GLU A 261 -18.49 11.25 -1.48
C GLU A 261 -18.60 11.56 0.02
N LEU A 262 -18.29 10.58 0.88
CA LEU A 262 -18.22 10.80 2.32
C LEU A 262 -17.05 11.71 2.71
N THR A 263 -15.86 11.39 2.21
CA THR A 263 -14.62 12.10 2.57
C THR A 263 -14.69 13.56 2.13
N ALA A 264 -15.13 13.82 0.89
CA ALA A 264 -15.33 15.16 0.36
C ALA A 264 -16.33 15.99 1.19
N ARG A 265 -17.39 15.35 1.67
CA ARG A 265 -18.40 16.02 2.52
C ARG A 265 -17.82 16.41 3.88
N MET A 266 -17.08 15.50 4.51
CA MET A 266 -16.41 15.78 5.78
C MET A 266 -15.39 16.91 5.62
N GLN A 267 -14.56 16.85 4.58
CA GLN A 267 -13.58 17.89 4.26
C GLN A 267 -14.23 19.26 4.06
N ASN A 268 -15.29 19.34 3.25
CA ASN A 268 -15.99 20.61 3.03
C ASN A 268 -16.47 21.24 4.35
N LEU A 269 -16.96 20.44 5.29
CA LEU A 269 -17.42 20.91 6.60
C LEU A 269 -16.25 21.30 7.53
N GLU A 270 -15.16 20.52 7.52
CA GLU A 270 -13.94 20.82 8.25
C GLU A 270 -13.24 22.08 7.72
N ASP A 271 -13.27 22.32 6.41
CA ASP A 271 -12.73 23.52 5.76
C ASP A 271 -13.56 24.76 6.13
N LEU A 272 -14.89 24.63 6.23
CA LEU A 272 -15.78 25.68 6.75
C LEU A 272 -15.46 26.05 8.20
N MET A 273 -15.13 25.05 9.03
CA MET A 273 -14.69 25.27 10.41
C MET A 273 -13.30 25.93 10.46
N SER A 274 -12.36 25.44 9.65
CA SER A 274 -10.98 25.95 9.60
C SER A 274 -10.89 27.38 9.06
N SER A 275 -11.81 27.77 8.18
CA SER A 275 -11.96 29.14 7.68
C SER A 275 -12.68 30.08 8.65
N GLY A 276 -13.19 29.57 9.79
CA GLY A 276 -13.91 30.36 10.78
C GLY A 276 -15.31 30.80 10.35
N VAL A 277 -15.90 30.14 9.35
CA VAL A 277 -17.28 30.41 8.92
C VAL A 277 -18.29 29.82 9.90
N ILE A 278 -17.92 28.69 10.52
CA ILE A 278 -18.70 27.97 11.53
C ILE A 278 -17.84 27.60 12.74
N ASP A 279 -18.47 27.48 13.90
CA ASP A 279 -17.85 27.10 15.17
C ASP A 279 -18.49 25.82 15.73
N ASN A 280 -17.77 25.09 16.60
CA ASN A 280 -18.27 23.91 17.32
C ASN A 280 -18.94 22.85 16.42
N LEU A 281 -18.24 22.44 15.36
CA LEU A 281 -18.71 21.40 14.46
C LEU A 281 -18.75 20.03 15.15
N ASP A 282 -19.91 19.37 15.09
CA ASP A 282 -20.14 18.00 15.51
C ASP A 282 -20.72 17.20 14.33
N LEU A 283 -20.08 16.07 14.03
CA LEU A 283 -20.37 15.21 12.89
C LEU A 283 -20.63 13.79 13.38
N ASP A 284 -21.65 13.15 12.83
CA ASP A 284 -21.76 11.71 12.93
C ASP A 284 -20.78 10.99 11.99
N LEU A 285 -20.70 9.66 12.10
CA LEU A 285 -19.74 8.85 11.34
C LEU A 285 -19.99 8.86 9.81
N GLU A 286 -21.21 9.19 9.37
CA GLU A 286 -21.59 9.25 7.95
C GLU A 286 -21.61 10.69 7.40
N ALA A 287 -21.33 11.69 8.26
CA ALA A 287 -21.61 13.10 7.98
C ALA A 287 -23.03 13.29 7.38
N ALA A 288 -24.01 12.59 7.95
CA ALA A 288 -25.43 12.69 7.60
C ALA A 288 -26.15 13.63 8.58
N ALA A 289 -25.83 13.59 9.86
CA ALA A 289 -26.27 14.57 10.84
C ALA A 289 -25.11 15.49 11.21
N VAL A 290 -25.32 16.79 10.99
CA VAL A 290 -24.29 17.82 11.21
C VAL A 290 -24.85 18.88 12.14
N SER A 291 -24.11 19.18 13.20
CA SER A 291 -24.44 20.29 14.11
C SER A 291 -23.28 21.25 14.19
N PHE A 292 -23.55 22.56 14.11
CA PHE A 292 -22.54 23.59 14.33
C PHE A 292 -23.19 24.85 14.89
N SER A 293 -22.39 25.83 15.26
CA SER A 293 -22.81 27.12 15.76
C SER A 293 -22.26 28.25 14.88
N LYS A 294 -23.01 29.33 14.75
CA LYS A 294 -22.58 30.58 14.11
C LYS A 294 -23.36 31.73 14.73
N ASN A 295 -22.68 32.79 15.19
CA ASN A 295 -23.29 33.98 15.79
C ASN A 295 -24.36 33.65 16.87
N GLU A 296 -24.03 32.76 17.82
CA GLU A 296 -24.94 32.28 18.89
C GLU A 296 -26.16 31.45 18.43
N VAL A 297 -26.31 31.20 17.12
CA VAL A 297 -27.34 30.31 16.57
C VAL A 297 -26.73 28.92 16.36
N GLN A 298 -27.40 27.90 16.89
CA GLN A 298 -27.07 26.50 16.62
C GLN A 298 -27.83 26.00 15.39
N PHE A 299 -27.09 25.48 14.42
CA PHE A 299 -27.59 24.84 13.22
C PHE A 299 -27.56 23.33 13.41
N ARG A 300 -28.63 22.65 13.01
CA ARG A 300 -28.69 21.19 12.87
C ARG A 300 -29.17 20.85 11.48
N LEU A 301 -28.31 20.22 10.69
CA LEU A 301 -28.55 19.86 9.31
C LEU A 301 -28.66 18.34 9.19
N MET A 302 -29.63 17.88 8.40
CA MET A 302 -29.68 16.50 7.92
C MET A 302 -29.33 16.48 6.43
N LEU A 303 -28.23 15.80 6.13
CA LEU A 303 -27.67 15.63 4.81
C LEU A 303 -28.09 14.27 4.24
N HIS A 304 -28.46 14.27 2.97
CA HIS A 304 -28.56 13.06 2.17
C HIS A 304 -27.68 13.22 0.94
N LYS A 305 -26.59 12.46 0.87
CA LYS A 305 -25.51 12.69 -0.10
C LYS A 305 -24.98 14.11 0.06
N ASP A 306 -24.94 14.89 -1.01
CA ASP A 306 -24.43 16.27 -1.01
C ASP A 306 -25.54 17.33 -0.91
N GLN A 307 -26.67 16.98 -0.29
CA GLN A 307 -27.83 17.87 -0.17
C GLN A 307 -28.33 17.95 1.27
N ILE A 308 -28.61 19.17 1.71
CA ILE A 308 -29.31 19.51 2.95
C ILE A 308 -30.81 19.28 2.72
N VAL A 309 -31.32 18.20 3.32
CA VAL A 309 -32.73 17.78 3.23
C VAL A 309 -33.55 18.39 4.35
N SER A 310 -32.93 18.65 5.50
CA SER A 310 -33.58 19.30 6.63
C SER A 310 -32.58 20.23 7.32
N CYS A 311 -33.09 21.37 7.78
CA CYS A 311 -32.36 22.36 8.57
C CYS A 311 -33.23 22.73 9.78
N SER A 312 -32.62 22.78 10.95
CA SER A 312 -33.26 23.27 12.17
C SER A 312 -32.34 24.27 12.86
N LEU A 313 -32.91 25.42 13.23
CA LEU A 313 -32.20 26.51 13.90
C LEU A 313 -32.62 26.59 15.37
N VAL A 314 -31.66 26.63 16.30
CA VAL A 314 -31.92 26.82 17.73
C VAL A 314 -31.15 28.02 18.22
N GLY A 315 -31.85 29.08 18.63
CA GLY A 315 -31.26 30.30 19.18
C GLY A 315 -32.35 31.23 19.72
N GLU A 316 -32.08 31.89 20.85
CA GLU A 316 -33.05 32.80 21.51
C GLU A 316 -33.24 34.13 20.76
N ALA A 317 -32.28 34.49 19.90
CA ALA A 317 -32.27 35.75 19.14
C ALA A 317 -33.09 35.72 17.83
N LEU A 318 -33.66 34.56 17.44
CA LEU A 318 -34.39 34.42 16.18
C LEU A 318 -35.90 34.56 16.39
N ASP A 319 -36.46 35.64 15.85
CA ASP A 319 -37.90 35.88 15.82
C ASP A 319 -38.66 34.71 15.17
N GLY A 320 -39.77 34.28 15.78
CA GLY A 320 -40.50 33.07 15.39
C GLY A 320 -41.01 33.04 13.95
N ASN A 321 -41.16 34.20 13.30
CA ASN A 321 -41.58 34.31 11.89
C ASN A 321 -40.42 34.23 10.90
N VAL A 322 -39.19 34.56 11.31
CA VAL A 322 -38.00 34.58 10.44
C VAL A 322 -37.34 33.21 10.38
N LYS A 323 -37.40 32.46 11.49
CA LYS A 323 -36.85 31.11 11.61
C LYS A 323 -37.27 30.13 10.49
N PRO A 324 -38.55 29.94 10.17
CA PRO A 324 -38.95 28.98 9.11
C PRO A 324 -38.52 29.42 7.71
N GLN A 325 -38.41 30.73 7.46
CA GLN A 325 -37.90 31.24 6.19
C GLN A 325 -36.41 30.93 6.03
N LEU A 326 -35.62 31.18 7.08
CA LEU A 326 -34.20 30.83 7.10
C LEU A 326 -33.99 29.32 6.95
N GLU A 327 -34.73 28.49 7.69
CA GLU A 327 -34.66 27.02 7.57
C GLU A 327 -34.90 26.56 6.13
N THR A 328 -35.80 27.22 5.39
CA THR A 328 -36.09 26.93 3.98
C THR A 328 -34.95 27.37 3.05
N ILE A 329 -34.29 28.50 3.32
CA ILE A 329 -33.17 29.01 2.52
C ILE A 329 -31.96 28.06 2.55
N PHE A 330 -31.70 27.45 3.71
CA PHE A 330 -30.57 26.53 3.90
C PHE A 330 -30.77 25.15 3.29
N LEU A 331 -31.96 24.82 2.78
CA LEU A 331 -32.17 23.59 2.01
C LEU A 331 -31.44 23.66 0.66
N GLY A 332 -31.04 22.50 0.15
CA GLY A 332 -30.38 22.39 -1.17
C GLY A 332 -28.94 21.87 -1.09
N PRO A 333 -28.10 22.15 -2.10
CA PRO A 333 -26.75 21.61 -2.18
C PRO A 333 -25.82 22.09 -1.05
N LEU A 334 -24.94 21.21 -0.57
CA LEU A 334 -24.00 21.54 0.51
C LEU A 334 -22.97 22.60 0.09
N HIS A 335 -22.51 22.61 -1.16
CA HIS A 335 -21.55 23.61 -1.64
C HIS A 335 -22.07 25.06 -1.60
N GLU A 336 -23.40 25.26 -1.56
CA GLU A 336 -23.99 26.59 -1.40
C GLU A 336 -24.01 27.06 0.05
N LEU A 337 -23.75 26.17 1.01
CA LEU A 337 -23.85 26.47 2.44
C LEU A 337 -22.95 27.64 2.84
N GLU A 338 -21.71 27.68 2.35
CA GLU A 338 -20.77 28.76 2.63
C GLU A 338 -21.32 30.13 2.21
N ILE A 339 -21.87 30.20 1.00
CA ILE A 339 -22.44 31.43 0.43
C ILE A 339 -23.66 31.87 1.24
N LYS A 340 -24.53 30.92 1.59
CA LYS A 340 -25.73 31.17 2.41
C LYS A 340 -25.37 31.67 3.81
N LEU A 341 -24.34 31.09 4.43
CA LEU A 341 -23.85 31.52 5.75
C LEU A 341 -23.22 32.91 5.69
N LYS A 342 -22.45 33.23 4.64
CA LYS A 342 -21.90 34.59 4.44
C LYS A 342 -22.97 35.63 4.18
N HIS A 343 -24.06 35.27 3.51
CA HIS A 343 -25.19 36.18 3.31
C HIS A 343 -25.94 36.48 4.61
N LEU A 344 -25.98 35.51 5.54
CA LEU A 344 -26.56 35.71 6.87
C LEU A 344 -25.78 36.73 7.71
N ASP A 345 -24.47 36.86 7.51
CA ASP A 345 -23.67 37.90 8.19
C ASP A 345 -23.94 39.33 7.65
N GLN A 346 -24.65 39.46 6.52
CA GLN A 346 -24.99 40.74 5.89
C GLN A 346 -26.41 41.23 6.21
N LEU A 347 -27.22 40.38 6.84
CA LEU A 347 -28.57 40.68 7.32
C LEU A 347 -28.51 41.10 8.78
#